data_AF-A0A813H0N0-F1
#
_entry.id   AF-A0A813H0N0-F1
#
_cell.length_a   1.000
_cell.length_b   1.000
_cell.length_c   1.000
_cell.angle_alpha   90.00
_cell.angle_beta   90.00
_cell.angle_gamma   90.00
#
_symmetry.space_group_name_H-M   'P 1'
#
loop_
_entity.id
_entity.type
_entity.pdbx_description
1 polymer ?
#
loop_
_entity_poly.entity_id
_entity_poly.type
_entity_poly.pdbx_seq_one_letter_code
_entity_poly.pdbx_strand_id
1 'polypeptide(L)'
;MASLPDKLHGVSDQLRSWWLRSDPAELDRATIASGRSKVLAHVSKLLGAGLVLDLGCGPGLLAKQAGRRDVVGVDMSPAMLCAA
;
A
#
# COMPACT_ATOMS: atom_id res chain seq x y z
N MET A 1 -7.39 16.90 -2.76
CA MET A 1 -7.27 15.43 -2.78
C MET A 1 -8.03 14.92 -3.98
N ALA A 2 -7.40 14.10 -4.84
CA ALA A 2 -8.08 13.51 -5.98
C ALA A 2 -9.09 12.46 -5.49
N SER A 3 -10.37 12.60 -5.87
CA SER A 3 -11.37 11.56 -5.66
C SER A 3 -11.23 10.49 -6.73
N LEU A 4 -11.42 9.22 -6.36
CA LEU A 4 -11.55 8.16 -7.36
C LEU A 4 -12.75 8.44 -8.28
N PRO A 5 -12.68 8.07 -9.57
CA PRO A 5 -13.82 8.14 -10.48
C PRO A 5 -15.05 7.43 -9.89
N ASP A 6 -16.25 7.90 -10.26
CA ASP A 6 -17.51 7.31 -9.78
C ASP A 6 -17.73 5.87 -10.23
N LYS A 7 -17.12 5.48 -11.35
CA LYS A 7 -17.10 4.10 -11.83
C LYS A 7 -15.71 3.74 -12.34
N LEU A 8 -15.14 2.68 -11.75
CA LEU A 8 -13.93 2.04 -12.23
C LEU A 8 -14.33 0.76 -12.96
N HIS A 9 -13.86 0.58 -14.20
CA HIS A 9 -14.18 -0.60 -14.98
C HIS A 9 -13.58 -1.86 -14.31
N GLY A 10 -14.41 -2.90 -14.15
CA GLY A 10 -13.96 -4.18 -13.55
C GLY A 10 -13.80 -4.16 -12.03
N VAL A 11 -14.18 -3.07 -11.35
CA VAL A 11 -14.15 -2.98 -9.88
C VAL A 11 -15.57 -3.05 -9.35
N SER A 12 -15.84 -4.01 -8.44
CA SER A 12 -17.15 -4.09 -7.78
C SER A 12 -17.35 -2.97 -6.76
N ASP A 13 -18.59 -2.57 -6.54
CA ASP A 13 -18.93 -1.57 -5.52
C ASP A 13 -18.48 -2.00 -4.11
N GLN A 14 -18.50 -3.31 -3.84
CA GLN A 14 -18.03 -3.86 -2.58
C GLN A 14 -16.52 -3.64 -2.37
N LEU A 15 -15.71 -3.86 -3.42
CA LEU A 15 -14.27 -3.64 -3.36
C LEU A 15 -13.94 -2.14 -3.26
N ARG A 16 -14.63 -1.30 -4.05
CA ARG A 16 -14.50 0.16 -3.94
C ARG A 16 -14.86 0.65 -2.53
N SER A 17 -15.97 0.18 -1.99
CA SER A 17 -16.40 0.53 -0.62
C SER A 17 -15.42 0.04 0.44
N TRP A 18 -14.67 -1.04 0.17
CA TRP A 18 -13.61 -1.50 1.07
C TRP A 18 -12.44 -0.51 1.05
N TRP A 19 -11.93 -0.13 -0.12
CA TRP A 19 -10.85 0.86 -0.24
C TRP A 19 -11.18 2.20 0.42
N LEU A 20 -12.43 2.67 0.29
CA LEU A 20 -12.87 3.96 0.85
C LEU A 20 -12.97 3.96 2.38
N ARG A 21 -13.12 2.80 3.03
CA ARG A 21 -13.30 2.70 4.48
C ARG A 21 -12.08 2.16 5.24
N SER A 22 -11.08 1.67 4.53
CA SER A 22 -9.88 1.09 5.15
C SER A 22 -9.11 2.13 5.97
N ASP A 23 -8.80 1.80 7.23
CA ASP A 23 -7.92 2.60 8.10
C ASP A 23 -6.45 2.18 7.91
N PRO A 24 -5.56 3.09 7.49
CA PRO A 24 -4.12 2.81 7.41
C PRO A 24 -3.53 2.25 8.71
N ALA A 25 -3.94 2.79 9.87
CA ALA A 25 -3.39 2.39 11.15
C ALA A 25 -3.81 0.96 11.53
N GLU A 26 -5.03 0.55 11.17
CA GLU A 26 -5.49 -0.83 11.33
C GLU A 26 -4.67 -1.79 10.45
N LEU A 27 -4.41 -1.40 9.19
CA LEU A 27 -3.63 -2.22 8.28
C LEU A 27 -2.19 -2.42 8.77
N ASP A 28 -1.56 -1.38 9.31
CA ASP A 28 -0.24 -1.44 9.93
C ASP A 28 -0.21 -2.40 11.12
N ARG A 29 -1.16 -2.24 12.06
CA ARG A 29 -1.31 -3.14 13.21
C ARG A 29 -1.50 -4.59 12.76
N ALA A 30 -2.37 -4.82 11.79
CA ALA A 30 -2.63 -6.15 11.25
C ALA A 30 -1.39 -6.74 10.54
N THR A 31 -0.57 -5.91 9.91
CA THR A 31 0.67 -6.35 9.24
C THR A 31 1.71 -6.83 10.26
N ILE A 32 1.84 -6.12 11.37
CA ILE A 32 2.72 -6.53 12.48
C ILE A 32 2.18 -7.82 13.13
N ALA A 33 0.90 -7.86 13.50
CA ALA A 33 0.30 -8.98 14.21
C ALA A 33 0.31 -10.29 13.41
N SER A 34 0.17 -10.22 12.08
CA SER A 34 0.18 -11.39 11.19
C SER A 34 1.59 -11.92 10.86
N GLY A 35 2.65 -11.19 11.24
CA GLY A 35 4.01 -11.52 10.83
C GLY A 35 4.34 -11.16 9.38
N ARG A 36 3.42 -10.50 8.65
CA ARG A 36 3.68 -9.95 7.30
C ARG A 36 4.85 -8.97 7.27
N SER A 37 5.19 -8.34 8.40
CA SER A 37 6.42 -7.56 8.56
C SER A 37 7.70 -8.34 8.22
N LYS A 38 7.76 -9.65 8.51
CA LYS A 38 8.89 -10.52 8.14
C LYS A 38 8.96 -10.75 6.64
N VAL A 39 7.82 -10.86 5.98
CA VAL A 39 7.73 -10.99 4.51
C VAL A 39 8.23 -9.69 3.88
N LEU A 40 7.79 -8.52 4.36
CA LEU A 40 8.30 -7.24 3.89
C LEU A 40 9.82 -7.14 4.07
N ALA A 41 10.34 -7.52 5.24
CA ALA A 41 11.78 -7.51 5.49
C ALA A 41 12.57 -8.45 4.55
N HIS A 42 11.99 -9.59 4.18
CA HIS A 42 12.58 -10.50 3.20
C HIS A 42 12.57 -9.90 1.80
N VAL A 43 11.41 -9.39 1.35
CA VAL A 43 11.25 -8.74 0.04
C VAL A 43 12.19 -7.53 -0.09
N SER A 44 12.32 -6.70 0.94
CA SER A 44 13.26 -5.56 0.96
C SER A 44 14.70 -5.96 0.63
N LYS A 45 15.15 -7.16 1.01
CA LYS A 45 16.50 -7.67 0.70
C LYS A 45 16.65 -8.17 -0.73
N LEU A 46 15.54 -8.48 -1.39
CA LEU A 46 15.51 -8.93 -2.78
C LEU A 46 15.43 -7.76 -3.78
N LEU A 47 15.13 -6.55 -3.30
CA LEU A 47 15.04 -5.39 -4.17
C LEU A 47 16.43 -5.05 -4.73
N GLY A 48 16.55 -5.09 -6.05
CA GLY A 48 17.76 -4.67 -6.76
C GLY A 48 17.93 -3.15 -6.78
N ALA A 49 18.99 -2.71 -7.46
CA ALA A 49 19.21 -1.29 -7.75
C ALA A 49 18.16 -0.76 -8.75
N GLY A 50 17.85 0.53 -8.65
CA GLY A 50 16.93 1.23 -9.56
C GLY A 50 15.53 1.44 -8.98
N LEU A 51 14.71 2.16 -9.75
CA LEU A 51 13.35 2.54 -9.34
C LEU A 51 12.47 1.31 -9.09
N VAL A 52 11.74 1.31 -7.98
CA VAL A 52 10.80 0.25 -7.62
C VAL A 52 9.37 0.77 -7.75
N LEU A 53 8.49 0.00 -8.38
CA LEU A 53 7.05 0.25 -8.39
C LEU A 53 6.37 -0.70 -7.41
N ASP A 54 5.65 -0.15 -6.43
CA ASP A 54 4.91 -0.91 -5.41
C ASP A 54 3.40 -0.79 -5.67
N LEU A 55 2.77 -1.91 -6.06
CA LEU A 55 1.36 -1.95 -6.46
C LEU A 55 0.48 -2.43 -5.30
N GLY A 56 -0.47 -1.59 -4.89
CA GLY A 56 -1.20 -1.79 -3.64
C GLY A 56 -0.27 -1.49 -2.46
N CYS A 57 0.43 -0.35 -2.51
CA CYS A 57 1.47 -0.02 -1.55
C CYS A 57 0.96 0.18 -0.11
N GLY A 58 -0.36 0.29 0.07
CA GLY A 58 -0.95 0.65 1.35
C GLY A 58 -0.32 1.94 1.87
N PRO A 59 -0.03 2.04 3.18
CA PRO A 59 0.60 3.21 3.77
C PRO A 59 2.13 3.21 3.59
N GLY A 60 2.65 2.63 2.50
CA GLY A 60 4.07 2.68 2.14
C GLY A 60 4.97 1.76 2.97
N LEU A 61 4.45 0.65 3.49
CA LEU A 61 5.19 -0.23 4.41
C LEU A 61 6.45 -0.84 3.80
N LEU A 62 6.43 -1.20 2.52
CA LEU A 62 7.61 -1.75 1.85
C LEU A 62 8.74 -0.72 1.77
N ALA A 63 8.42 0.52 1.37
CA ALA A 63 9.39 1.61 1.27
C ALA A 63 9.99 1.95 2.64
N LYS A 64 9.15 2.04 3.68
CA LYS A 64 9.55 2.25 5.08
C LYS A 64 10.47 1.13 5.57
N GLN A 65 10.07 -0.12 5.36
CA GLN A 65 10.85 -1.29 5.76
C GLN A 65 12.19 -1.40 5.02
N ALA A 66 12.22 -1.05 3.74
CA ALA A 66 13.43 -1.07 2.92
C ALA A 66 14.36 0.14 3.19
N GLY A 67 13.86 1.20 3.85
CA GLY A 67 14.60 2.45 4.03
C GLY A 67 14.91 3.15 2.71
N ARG A 68 14.06 2.98 1.69
CA ARG A 68 14.30 3.45 0.32
C ARG A 68 13.41 4.64 -0.03
N ARG A 69 13.94 5.53 -0.88
CA ARG A 69 13.23 6.73 -1.39
C ARG A 69 12.94 6.68 -2.89
N ASP A 70 13.45 5.67 -3.57
CA ASP A 70 13.26 5.41 -4.99
C ASP A 70 12.14 4.37 -5.25
N VAL A 71 11.17 4.32 -4.33
CA VAL A 71 9.96 3.50 -4.44
C VAL A 71 8.80 4.42 -4.82
N VAL A 72 8.16 4.16 -5.94
CA VAL A 72 6.91 4.80 -6.35
C VAL A 72 5.76 3.89 -5.91
N GLY A 73 4.96 4.36 -4.96
CA GLY A 73 3.79 3.64 -4.47
C GLY A 73 2.53 4.00 -5.25
N VAL A 74 1.72 2.98 -5.56
CA VAL A 74 0.38 3.14 -6.15
C VAL A 74 -0.62 2.41 -5.27
N ASP A 75 -1.68 3.09 -4.86
CA ASP A 75 -2.80 2.50 -4.16
C ASP A 75 -4.11 3.13 -4.63
N MET A 76 -5.18 2.33 -4.63
CA MET A 76 -6.52 2.81 -5.00
C MET A 76 -7.18 3.56 -3.84
N SER A 77 -6.80 3.28 -2.59
CA SER A 77 -7.35 3.97 -1.42
C SER A 77 -6.65 5.32 -1.21
N PRO A 78 -7.38 6.46 -1.27
CA PRO A 78 -6.78 7.76 -0.98
C PRO A 78 -6.22 7.86 0.45
N ALA A 79 -6.85 7.18 1.41
CA ALA A 79 -6.39 7.17 2.80
C ALA A 79 -5.01 6.53 2.95
N MET A 80 -4.72 5.49 2.16
CA MET A 80 -3.42 4.82 2.14
C MET A 80 -2.34 5.76 1.62
N LEU A 81 -2.60 6.44 0.50
CA LEU A 81 -1.67 7.39 -0.10
C LEU A 81 -1.39 8.60 0.79
N CYS A 82 -2.38 9.08 1.55
CA CYS A 82 -2.18 10.16 2.50
C CYS A 82 -1.34 9.76 3.72
N ALA A 83 -1.29 8.47 4.06
CA ALA A 83 -0.53 7.93 5.19
C ALA A 83 0.86 7.40 4.79
N ALA A 84 1.18 7.38 3.49
CA ALA A 84 2.42 6.85 2.96
C ALA A 84 3.65 7.67 3.37
#